data_AF-A0A0C2CSC1-F1
#
_entry.id   AF-A0A0C2CSC1-F1
#
_cell.length_a   1.000
_cell.length_b   1.000
_cell.length_c   1.000
_cell.angle_alpha   90.00
_cell.angle_beta   90.00
_cell.angle_gamma   90.00
#
_symmetry.space_group_name_H-M   'P 1'
#
loop_
_entity.id
_entity.type
_entity.pdbx_description
1 polymer ?
#
loop_
_entity_poly.entity_id
_entity_poly.type
_entity_poly.pdbx_seq_one_letter_code
_entity_poly.pdbx_strand_id
1 'polypeptide(L)'
;MVIALSYAKSFEASVNGAEIPVTDGFADEIGSLHEMVISMQLDEDMVRSACEQLGARHVDFIARGFNSNFWDIFLVCMAEAIDATLSSYITDEAKRAEMILAWQRVFNMIVHHMRTGYNERRKEKLKQSGKMELDY
;
A
#
# COMPACT_ATOMS: atom_id res chain seq x y z
N MET A 1 5.69 -10.55 -8.05
CA MET A 1 5.20 -10.00 -9.34
C MET A 1 3.68 -10.03 -9.45
N VAL A 2 2.99 -11.14 -9.12
CA VAL A 2 1.51 -11.25 -9.18
C VAL A 2 0.78 -10.22 -8.31
N ILE A 3 1.30 -9.93 -7.11
CA ILE A 3 0.69 -8.97 -6.17
C ILE A 3 0.73 -7.52 -6.70
N ALA A 4 1.89 -7.04 -7.14
CA ALA A 4 2.05 -5.68 -7.67
C ALA A 4 1.22 -5.44 -8.94
N LEU A 5 1.17 -6.44 -9.84
CA LEU A 5 0.28 -6.42 -11.00
C LEU A 5 -1.20 -6.41 -10.62
N SER A 6 -1.57 -7.06 -9.51
CA SER A 6 -2.95 -7.04 -9.00
C SER A 6 -3.31 -5.67 -8.43
N TYR A 7 -2.40 -5.00 -7.73
CA TYR A 7 -2.59 -3.63 -7.23
C TYR A 7 -2.74 -2.62 -8.37
N ALA A 8 -1.87 -2.68 -9.38
CA ALA A 8 -1.93 -1.79 -10.55
C ALA A 8 -3.23 -1.98 -11.35
N LYS A 9 -3.63 -3.23 -11.63
CA LYS A 9 -4.90 -3.54 -12.31
C LYS A 9 -6.14 -3.11 -11.53
N SER A 10 -6.07 -3.18 -10.20
CA SER A 10 -7.18 -2.79 -9.33
C SER A 10 -7.30 -1.27 -9.20
N PHE A 11 -6.18 -0.56 -9.20
CA PHE A 11 -6.17 0.91 -9.31
C PHE A 11 -6.70 1.37 -10.67
N GLU A 12 -6.25 0.77 -11.78
CA GLU A 12 -6.82 1.05 -13.11
C GLU A 12 -8.32 0.76 -13.16
N ALA A 13 -8.77 -0.35 -12.59
CA ALA A 13 -10.19 -0.70 -12.55
C ALA A 13 -11.01 0.29 -11.70
N SER A 14 -10.48 0.73 -10.55
CA SER A 14 -11.10 1.75 -9.70
C SER A 14 -11.18 3.12 -10.39
N VAL A 15 -10.15 3.51 -11.16
CA VAL A 15 -10.13 4.77 -11.91
C VAL A 15 -11.08 4.72 -13.10
N ASN A 16 -11.23 3.55 -13.75
CA ASN A 16 -12.06 3.36 -14.93
C ASN A 16 -13.50 2.89 -14.62
N GLY A 17 -13.87 2.75 -13.34
CA GLY A 17 -15.21 2.31 -12.92
C GLY A 17 -15.53 0.85 -13.28
N ALA A 18 -14.51 0.00 -13.45
CA ALA A 18 -14.69 -1.42 -13.79
C ALA A 18 -14.82 -2.28 -12.53
N GLU A 19 -15.81 -3.19 -12.52
CA GLU A 19 -15.98 -4.18 -11.45
C GLU A 19 -14.78 -5.14 -11.38
N ILE A 20 -14.08 -5.13 -10.23
CA ILE A 20 -12.93 -6.00 -9.98
C ILE A 20 -13.43 -7.38 -9.53
N PRO A 21 -12.98 -8.50 -10.14
CA PRO A 21 -13.34 -9.83 -9.66
C PRO A 21 -12.69 -10.07 -8.29
N VAL A 22 -13.53 -10.07 -7.27
CA VAL A 22 -13.16 -10.15 -5.85
C VAL A 22 -12.68 -11.57 -5.54
N THR A 23 -11.39 -11.76 -5.26
CA THR A 23 -10.89 -12.97 -4.60
C THR A 23 -10.58 -12.65 -3.13
N ASP A 24 -11.19 -13.43 -2.25
CA ASP A 24 -11.60 -13.20 -0.85
C ASP A 24 -10.48 -12.93 0.19
N GLY A 25 -9.67 -11.90 -0.03
CA GLY A 25 -8.74 -11.38 0.98
C GLY A 25 -7.82 -10.26 0.48
N PHE A 26 -7.63 -10.18 -0.84
CA PHE A 26 -6.91 -9.09 -1.49
C PHE A 26 -7.80 -7.88 -1.76
N ALA A 27 -9.10 -8.12 -1.96
CA ALA A 27 -10.10 -7.07 -2.12
C ALA A 27 -10.30 -6.24 -0.84
N ASP A 28 -10.14 -6.84 0.34
CA ASP A 28 -10.16 -6.11 1.62
C ASP A 28 -8.98 -5.13 1.75
N GLU A 29 -7.79 -5.47 1.24
CA GLU A 29 -6.65 -4.56 1.24
C GLU A 29 -6.83 -3.40 0.25
N ILE A 30 -7.39 -3.68 -0.93
CA ILE A 30 -7.66 -2.67 -1.97
C ILE A 30 -8.81 -1.75 -1.56
N GLY A 31 -9.90 -2.30 -1.00
CA GLY A 31 -11.00 -1.52 -0.44
C GLY A 31 -10.54 -0.62 0.70
N SER A 32 -9.65 -1.13 1.55
CA SER A 32 -9.04 -0.36 2.64
C SER A 32 -8.17 0.79 2.12
N LEU A 33 -7.43 0.60 1.02
CA LEU A 33 -6.64 1.66 0.39
C LEU A 33 -7.52 2.75 -0.25
N HIS A 34 -8.62 2.35 -0.91
CA HIS A 34 -9.59 3.28 -1.49
C HIS A 34 -10.29 4.13 -0.42
N GLU A 35 -10.76 3.51 0.68
CA GLU A 35 -11.30 4.25 1.82
C GLU A 35 -10.24 5.19 2.43
N MET A 36 -8.99 4.73 2.61
CA MET A 36 -7.90 5.54 3.15
C MET A 36 -7.57 6.78 2.32
N VAL A 37 -7.43 6.60 1.00
CA VAL A 37 -6.95 7.65 0.11
C VAL A 37 -8.06 8.65 -0.25
N ILE A 38 -9.29 8.17 -0.44
CA ILE A 38 -10.39 8.99 -0.99
C ILE A 38 -11.40 9.40 0.10
N SER A 39 -11.62 8.56 1.12
CA SER A 39 -12.73 8.75 2.08
C SER A 39 -12.31 9.35 3.42
N MET A 40 -11.05 9.19 3.85
CA MET A 40 -10.59 9.65 5.17
C MET A 40 -10.28 11.15 5.28
N GLN A 41 -10.60 11.97 4.25
CA GLN A 41 -10.37 13.42 4.23
C GLN A 41 -8.95 13.88 4.65
N LEU A 42 -7.95 13.00 4.60
CA LEU A 42 -6.58 13.26 5.07
C LEU A 42 -6.48 13.55 6.58
N ASP A 43 -7.32 12.95 7.44
CA ASP A 43 -7.01 12.94 8.88
C ASP A 43 -5.71 12.16 9.10
N GLU A 44 -4.65 12.89 9.46
CA GLU A 44 -3.28 12.38 9.48
C GLU A 44 -3.13 11.20 10.45
N ASP A 45 -3.78 11.27 11.62
CA ASP A 45 -3.68 10.25 12.65
C ASP A 45 -4.44 8.99 12.26
N MET A 46 -5.63 9.14 11.68
CA MET A 46 -6.41 8.01 11.20
C MET A 46 -5.73 7.31 10.02
N VAL A 47 -5.21 8.07 9.04
CA VAL A 47 -4.47 7.53 7.88
C VAL A 47 -3.21 6.81 8.34
N ARG A 48 -2.44 7.41 9.26
CA ARG A 48 -1.26 6.79 9.88
C ARG A 48 -1.61 5.46 10.55
N SER A 49 -2.60 5.47 11.44
CA SER A 49 -3.00 4.26 12.19
C SER A 49 -3.46 3.14 11.25
N ALA A 50 -4.27 3.47 10.24
CA ALA A 50 -4.75 2.49 9.27
C ALA A 50 -3.60 1.89 8.43
N CYS A 51 -2.66 2.73 7.98
CA CYS A 51 -1.47 2.26 7.24
C CYS A 51 -0.57 1.38 8.10
N GLU A 52 -0.34 1.74 9.36
CA GLU A 52 0.44 0.94 10.31
C GLU A 52 -0.21 -0.42 10.56
N GLN A 53 -1.53 -0.46 10.77
CA GLN A 53 -2.28 -1.71 10.92
C GLN A 53 -2.21 -2.58 9.67
N LEU A 54 -2.34 -1.99 8.48
CA LEU A 54 -2.18 -2.70 7.21
C LEU A 54 -0.77 -3.30 7.08
N GLY A 55 0.27 -2.51 7.38
CA GLY A 55 1.66 -2.96 7.41
C GLY A 55 1.90 -4.09 8.41
N ALA A 56 1.32 -4.00 9.61
CA ALA A 56 1.45 -5.02 10.65
C ALA A 56 0.86 -6.38 10.20
N ARG A 57 -0.28 -6.38 9.49
CA ARG A 57 -0.89 -7.61 8.94
C ARG A 57 0.04 -8.33 7.94
N HIS A 58 0.88 -7.58 7.22
CA HIS A 58 1.81 -8.17 6.25
C HIS A 58 2.85 -9.10 6.89
N VAL A 59 3.11 -8.98 8.19
CA VAL A 59 4.00 -9.90 8.95
C VAL A 59 3.49 -11.34 8.90
N ASP A 60 2.17 -11.56 8.80
CA ASP A 60 1.57 -12.90 8.75
C ASP A 60 1.89 -13.63 7.43
N PHE A 61 2.32 -12.90 6.40
CA PHE A 61 2.66 -13.46 5.09
C PHE A 61 4.16 -13.71 4.91
N ILE A 62 5.01 -13.41 5.90
CA ILE A 62 6.46 -13.67 5.82
C ILE A 62 6.74 -15.15 5.57
N ALA A 63 6.03 -16.06 6.26
CA ALA A 63 6.15 -17.50 6.06
C ALA A 63 5.76 -17.95 4.64
N ARG A 64 5.00 -17.12 3.91
CA ARG A 64 4.60 -17.33 2.51
C ARG A 64 5.52 -16.60 1.52
N GLY A 65 6.66 -16.08 1.99
CA GLY A 65 7.67 -15.42 1.16
C GLY A 65 7.48 -13.91 0.99
N PHE A 66 6.62 -13.25 1.80
CA PHE A 66 6.52 -11.80 1.77
C PHE A 66 7.83 -11.12 2.20
N ASN A 67 8.23 -10.08 1.47
CA ASN A 67 9.37 -9.23 1.78
C ASN A 67 8.94 -7.76 1.65
N SER A 68 9.29 -6.92 2.63
CA SER A 68 8.92 -5.50 2.63
C SER A 68 9.49 -4.70 1.45
N ASN A 69 10.52 -5.21 0.76
CA ASN A 69 11.06 -4.61 -0.47
C ASN A 69 10.05 -4.71 -1.64
N PHE A 70 9.02 -5.55 -1.55
CA PHE A 70 7.95 -5.58 -2.54
C PHE A 70 7.15 -4.26 -2.56
N TRP A 71 7.19 -3.46 -1.50
CA TRP A 71 6.58 -2.14 -1.51
C TRP A 71 7.36 -1.14 -2.39
N ASP A 72 8.65 -1.33 -2.62
CA ASP A 72 9.40 -0.50 -3.56
C ASP A 72 8.95 -0.78 -5.01
N ILE A 73 8.70 -2.05 -5.32
CA ILE A 73 8.12 -2.46 -6.61
C ILE A 73 6.71 -1.87 -6.76
N PHE A 74 5.90 -1.95 -5.71
CA PHE A 74 4.57 -1.33 -5.69
C PHE A 74 4.65 0.18 -5.98
N LEU A 75 5.56 0.93 -5.33
CA LEU A 75 5.72 2.36 -5.58
C LEU A 75 6.08 2.68 -7.03
N VAL A 76 6.95 1.88 -7.65
CA VAL A 76 7.29 2.03 -9.08
C VAL A 76 6.06 1.80 -9.95
N CYS A 77 5.33 0.70 -9.73
CA CYS A 77 4.11 0.41 -10.50
C CYS A 77 3.04 1.50 -10.33
N MET A 78 2.88 2.04 -9.12
CA MET A 78 1.94 3.15 -8.89
C MET A 78 2.37 4.40 -9.64
N ALA A 79 3.66 4.75 -9.62
CA ALA A 79 4.18 5.91 -10.37
C ALA A 79 3.91 5.78 -11.88
N GLU A 80 4.14 4.60 -12.46
CA GLU A 80 3.84 4.32 -13.87
C GLU A 80 2.34 4.44 -14.18
N ALA A 81 1.48 3.87 -13.33
CA ALA A 81 0.03 3.93 -13.51
C ALA A 81 -0.52 5.36 -13.40
N ILE A 82 -0.01 6.16 -12.45
CA ILE A 82 -0.38 7.57 -12.30
C ILE A 82 0.04 8.37 -13.52
N ASP A 83 1.28 8.19 -13.99
CA ASP A 83 1.79 8.92 -15.17
C ASP A 83 0.97 8.59 -16.43
N ALA A 84 0.71 7.32 -16.68
CA ALA A 84 -0.14 6.88 -17.79
C ALA A 84 -1.56 7.45 -17.69
N THR A 85 -2.15 7.41 -16.50
CA THR A 85 -3.49 7.95 -16.25
C THR A 85 -3.51 9.46 -16.50
N LEU A 86 -2.66 10.22 -15.82
CA LEU A 86 -2.68 11.69 -15.91
C LEU A 86 -2.28 12.20 -17.30
N SER A 87 -1.44 11.47 -18.03
CA SER A 87 -1.12 11.79 -19.43
C SER A 87 -2.35 11.72 -20.34
N SER A 88 -3.36 10.92 -20.02
CA SER A 88 -4.62 10.84 -20.78
C SER A 88 -5.61 11.96 -20.45
N TYR A 89 -5.53 12.57 -19.26
CA TYR A 89 -6.47 13.58 -18.78
C TYR A 89 -5.90 15.02 -18.77
N ILE A 90 -4.58 15.17 -18.67
CA ILE A 90 -3.91 16.47 -18.47
C ILE A 90 -2.88 16.69 -19.59
N THR A 91 -3.24 17.59 -20.51
CA THR A 91 -2.37 18.00 -21.62
C THR A 91 -1.29 19.00 -21.20
N ASP A 92 -1.55 19.81 -20.17
CA ASP A 92 -0.57 20.71 -19.56
C ASP A 92 0.50 19.91 -18.81
N GLU A 93 1.73 19.96 -19.31
CA GLU A 93 2.86 19.19 -18.76
C GLU A 93 3.26 19.63 -17.35
N ALA A 94 3.21 20.94 -17.06
CA ALA A 94 3.60 21.47 -15.75
C ALA A 94 2.58 21.04 -14.69
N LYS A 95 1.30 21.17 -15.01
CA LYS A 95 0.22 20.71 -14.12
C LYS A 95 0.25 19.19 -13.92
N ARG A 96 0.53 18.42 -14.98
CA ARG A 96 0.68 16.96 -14.90
C ARG A 96 1.83 16.59 -13.96
N ALA A 97 2.99 17.22 -14.11
CA ALA A 97 4.14 16.99 -13.25
C ALA A 97 3.83 17.30 -11.77
N GLU A 98 3.13 18.39 -11.49
CA GLU A 98 2.70 18.74 -10.13
C GLU A 98 1.79 17.67 -9.51
N MET A 99 0.82 17.16 -10.28
CA MET A 99 -0.11 16.12 -9.83
C MET A 99 0.61 14.78 -9.60
N ILE A 100 1.55 14.40 -10.48
CA ILE A 100 2.38 13.19 -10.29
C ILE A 100 3.16 13.30 -8.97
N LEU A 101 3.79 14.45 -8.71
CA LEU A 101 4.53 14.68 -7.47
C LEU A 101 3.63 14.61 -6.23
N ALA A 102 2.42 15.17 -6.30
CA ALA A 102 1.45 15.12 -5.20
C ALA A 102 1.07 13.66 -4.87
N TRP A 103 0.76 12.86 -5.89
CA TRP A 103 0.44 11.45 -5.71
C TRP A 103 1.62 10.63 -5.18
N GLN A 104 2.83 10.87 -5.69
CA GLN A 104 4.04 10.21 -5.19
C GLN A 104 4.25 10.48 -3.69
N ARG A 105 3.99 11.71 -3.21
CA ARG A 105 4.06 12.01 -1.77
C ARG A 105 3.06 11.18 -0.96
N VAL A 106 1.83 11.04 -1.44
CA VAL A 106 0.79 10.23 -0.78
C VAL A 106 1.21 8.78 -0.68
N PHE A 107 1.63 8.14 -1.78
CA PHE A 107 2.03 6.74 -1.74
C PHE A 107 3.29 6.49 -0.92
N ASN A 108 4.25 7.41 -0.96
CA ASN A 108 5.45 7.34 -0.11
C ASN A 108 5.08 7.41 1.38
N MET A 109 4.15 8.29 1.76
CA MET A 109 3.65 8.37 3.14
C MET A 109 2.94 7.08 3.57
N ILE A 110 2.07 6.53 2.72
CA ILE A 110 1.37 5.27 3.00
C ILE A 110 2.39 4.15 3.23
N VAL A 111 3.33 3.96 2.31
CA VAL A 111 4.36 2.91 2.42
C VAL A 111 5.27 3.14 3.62
N HIS A 112 5.55 4.40 3.98
CA HIS A 112 6.31 4.72 5.19
C HIS A 112 5.60 4.18 6.45
N HIS A 113 4.31 4.51 6.64
CA HIS A 113 3.54 4.03 7.78
C HIS A 113 3.34 2.52 7.78
N MET A 114 3.12 1.90 6.61
CA MET A 114 3.07 0.44 6.49
C MET A 114 4.39 -0.19 6.94
N ARG A 115 5.53 0.37 6.55
CA ARG A 115 6.86 -0.11 7.00
C ARG A 115 7.03 0.04 8.51
N THR A 116 6.52 1.11 9.11
CA THR A 116 6.53 1.31 10.57
C THR A 116 5.79 0.17 11.27
N GLY A 117 4.50 -0.01 10.98
CA GLY A 117 3.69 -1.04 11.64
C GLY A 117 4.19 -2.46 11.38
N TYR A 118 4.70 -2.75 10.18
CA TYR A 118 5.35 -4.02 9.87
C TYR A 118 6.57 -4.29 10.75
N ASN A 119 7.46 -3.30 10.86
CA ASN A 119 8.69 -3.45 11.63
C ASN A 119 8.41 -3.59 13.13
N GLU A 120 7.42 -2.87 13.66
CA GLU A 120 7.00 -2.99 15.06
C GLU A 120 6.45 -4.38 15.35
N ARG A 121 5.44 -4.83 14.59
CA ARG A 121 4.85 -6.16 14.78
C ARG A 121 5.88 -7.30 14.58
N ARG A 122 6.81 -7.14 13.64
CA ARG A 122 7.90 -8.11 13.43
C ARG A 122 8.86 -8.17 14.63
N LYS A 123 9.23 -7.02 15.20
CA LYS A 123 10.05 -6.97 16.43
C LYS A 123 9.35 -7.62 17.62
N GLU A 124 8.04 -7.40 17.77
CA GLU A 124 7.24 -8.02 18.83
C GLU A 124 7.21 -9.54 18.73
N LYS A 125 6.94 -10.10 17.54
CA LYS A 125 6.98 -11.55 17.33
C LYS A 125 8.35 -12.15 17.63
N LEU A 126 9.44 -11.50 17.21
CA LEU A 126 10.80 -11.96 17.52
C LEU A 126 11.10 -11.96 19.02
N LYS A 127 10.68 -10.93 19.76
CA LYS A 127 10.82 -10.87 21.22
C LYS A 127 10.03 -11.96 21.93
N GLN A 128 8.84 -12.30 21.43
CA GLN A 128 8.01 -13.39 21.98
C GLN A 128 8.65 -14.76 21.73
N SER A 129 9.15 -15.01 20.51
CA SER A 129 9.88 -16.25 20.20
C SER A 129 11.13 -16.44 21.06
N GLY A 130 11.92 -15.38 21.26
CA GLY A 130 13.14 -15.46 22.08
C GLY A 130 12.90 -15.59 23.59
N LYS A 131 11.76 -15.13 24.12
CA LYS A 131 11.37 -15.36 25.52
C LYS A 131 10.98 -16.82 25.79
N MET A 132 10.41 -17.49 24.78
CA MET A 132 9.93 -18.87 24.90
C MET A 132 11.08 -19.90 24.95
N GLU A 133 12.28 -19.54 24.49
CA GLU A 133 13.49 -20.39 24.56
C GLU A 133 14.23 -20.31 25.90
N LEU A 134 13.93 -19.33 26.76
CA LEU A 134 14.62 -19.12 28.05
C LEU A 134 13.86 -19.66 29.27
N ASP A 135 12.64 -20.16 29.08
CA ASP A 135 11.84 -20.87 30.10
C ASP A 135 11.91 -22.39 29.90
N TYR A 136 13.13 -22.97 29.96
CA TYR A 136 13.35 -24.43 30.05
C TYR A 136 14.53 -24.77 30.95
#